data_AF-A0A938CQL0-F1
#
_entry.id   AF-A0A938CQL0-F1
#
_cell.length_a   1.000
_cell.length_b   1.000
_cell.length_c   1.000
_cell.angle_alpha   90.00
_cell.angle_beta   90.00
_cell.angle_gamma   90.00
#
_symmetry.space_group_name_H-M   'P 1'
#
loop_
_entity.id
_entity.type
_entity.pdbx_description
1 polymer ?
#
loop_
_entity_poly.entity_id
_entity_poly.type
_entity_poly.pdbx_seq_one_letter_code
_entity_poly.pdbx_strand_id
1 'polypeptide(L)' 'MADKTPGFDTLSLHGGAAPDPATGARVTPIYQTTAYVFEDVKHASDLFALRAF' A
#
# COMPACT_ATOMS: atom_id res chain seq x y z
N MET A 1 1.02 -25.42 6.79
CA MET A 1 2.00 -24.64 7.58
C MET A 1 1.18 -23.65 8.39
N ALA A 2 1.27 -23.67 9.72
CA ALA A 2 0.66 -22.60 10.51
C ALA A 2 1.33 -21.29 10.09
N ASP A 3 0.54 -20.29 9.69
CA ASP A 3 1.06 -18.96 9.40
C ASP A 3 1.71 -18.42 10.68
N LYS A 4 3.04 -18.32 10.64
CA LYS A 4 3.82 -17.94 11.81
C LYS A 4 3.99 -16.45 11.74
N THR A 5 3.21 -15.73 12.54
CA THR A 5 3.37 -14.28 12.69
C THR A 5 4.84 -13.98 13.02
N PRO A 6 5.51 -13.13 12.22
CA PRO A 6 6.91 -12.78 12.48
C PRO A 6 7.09 -12.07 13.83
N GLY A 7 8.29 -12.14 14.39
CA GLY A 7 8.65 -11.43 15.62
C GLY A 7 8.76 -9.91 15.44
N PHE A 8 8.85 -9.18 16.55
CA PHE A 8 8.90 -7.71 16.58
C PHE A 8 10.00 -7.12 15.69
N ASP A 9 11.23 -7.63 15.76
CA ASP A 9 12.35 -7.10 14.98
C ASP A 9 12.11 -7.22 13.47
N THR A 10 11.51 -8.33 13.04
CA THR A 10 11.15 -8.55 11.64
C THR A 10 10.02 -7.64 11.20
N LEU A 11 8.98 -7.48 12.02
CA LEU A 11 7.86 -6.58 11.73
C LEU A 11 8.27 -5.11 11.76
N SER A 12 9.21 -4.73 12.62
CA SER A 12 9.72 -3.36 12.67
C SER A 12 10.47 -2.98 11.39
N LEU A 13 11.11 -3.96 10.72
CA LEU A 13 11.83 -3.72 9.48
C LEU A 13 10.98 -3.93 8.21
N HIS A 14 9.99 -4.83 8.24
CA HIS A 14 9.28 -5.28 7.04
C HIS A 14 7.75 -5.17 7.11
N GLY A 15 7.18 -4.89 8.27
CA GLY A 15 5.74 -4.78 8.47
C GLY A 15 5.14 -3.66 7.60
N GLY A 16 4.12 -4.00 6.81
CA GLY A 16 3.45 -3.04 5.93
C GLY A 16 4.25 -2.63 4.68
N ALA A 17 5.46 -3.17 4.47
CA ALA A 17 6.29 -2.89 3.31
C ALA A 17 6.37 -4.08 2.36
N ALA A 18 6.25 -3.81 1.06
CA ALA A 18 6.48 -4.76 -0.02
C ALA A 18 7.26 -4.07 -1.15
N PRO A 19 7.96 -4.82 -2.03
CA PRO A 19 8.57 -4.23 -3.21
C PRO A 19 7.55 -3.48 -4.05
N ASP A 20 7.90 -2.29 -4.52
CA ASP A 20 7.04 -1.52 -5.43
C ASP A 20 6.76 -2.34 -6.71
N PRO A 21 5.50 -2.60 -7.07
CA PRO A 21 5.17 -3.43 -8.24
C PRO A 21 5.58 -2.80 -9.57
N ALA A 22 5.73 -1.47 -9.64
CA ALA A 22 6.09 -0.79 -10.88
C ALA A 22 7.59 -0.84 -11.18
N THR A 23 8.46 -0.79 -10.16
CA THR A 23 9.92 -0.66 -10.33
C THR A 23 10.73 -1.75 -9.65
N GLY A 24 10.13 -2.52 -8.74
CA GLY A 24 10.83 -3.47 -7.88
C GLY A 24 11.62 -2.83 -6.73
N ALA A 25 11.49 -1.52 -6.50
CA ALA A 25 12.16 -0.84 -5.40
C ALA A 25 11.79 -1.49 -4.06
N ARG A 26 12.81 -1.90 -3.29
CA ARG A 26 12.60 -2.57 -2.00
C ARG A 26 12.22 -1.60 -0.88
N VAL A 27 12.73 -0.37 -0.95
CA VAL A 27 12.38 0.71 -0.04
C VAL A 27 11.13 1.41 -0.59
N THR A 28 10.16 1.69 0.27
CA THR A 28 8.94 2.41 -0.10
C THR A 28 9.29 3.78 -0.71
N PRO A 29 8.83 4.08 -1.94
CA PRO A 29 9.06 5.39 -2.55
C PRO A 29 8.45 6.54 -1.72
N ILE A 30 9.05 7.72 -1.82
CA ILE A 30 8.50 8.94 -1.23
C ILE A 30 7.48 9.53 -2.22
N TYR A 31 6.20 9.40 -1.92
CA TYR A 31 5.11 9.98 -2.71
C TYR A 31 4.89 11.46 -2.33
N GLN A 32 5.82 12.33 -2.75
CA GLN A 32 5.77 13.77 -2.48
C GLN A 32 4.75 14.47 -3.40
N THR A 33 3.46 14.27 -3.14
CA THR A 33 2.35 14.83 -3.92
C THR A 33 1.27 15.41 -3.00
N THR A 34 0.40 16.26 -3.56
CA THR A 34 -0.80 16.77 -2.88
C THR A 34 -2.08 16.07 -3.32
N ALA A 35 -2.05 15.29 -4.41
CA ALA A 35 -3.24 14.64 -4.98
C ALA A 35 -2.89 13.36 -5.79
N TYR A 36 -3.90 12.51 -6.01
CA TYR A 36 -3.84 11.32 -6.86
C TYR A 36 -4.96 11.35 -7.90
N VAL A 37 -4.71 10.76 -9.07
CA VAL A 37 -5.66 10.70 -10.18
C VAL A 37 -6.65 9.55 -9.96
N PHE A 38 -7.94 9.81 -10.15
CA PHE A 38 -8.96 8.77 -10.20
C PHE A 38 -9.06 8.17 -11.61
N GLU A 39 -9.35 6.88 -11.70
CA GLU A 39 -9.59 6.23 -13.01
C GLU A 39 -10.83 6.82 -13.71
N ASP A 40 -11.91 7.04 -12.95
CA ASP A 40 -13.12 7.72 -13.40
C ASP A 40 -13.92 8.33 -12.22
N VAL A 41 -15.06 8.97 -12.53
CA VAL A 41 -15.94 9.61 -11.53
C VAL A 41 -16.58 8.59 -10.59
N LYS A 42 -16.88 7.38 -11.07
CA LYS A 42 -17.49 6.33 -10.25
C LYS A 42 -16.47 5.79 -9.24
N HIS A 43 -15.24 5.52 -9.68
CA HIS A 43 -14.14 5.10 -8.81
C HIS A 43 -13.90 6.13 -7.70
N ALA A 44 -13.86 7.42 -8.02
CA ALA A 44 -13.76 8.48 -7.02
C ALA A 44 -14.90 8.40 -5.99
N SER A 45 -16.14 8.31 -6.47
CA SER A 45 -17.32 8.21 -5.59
C SER A 45 -17.27 6.99 -4.67
N ASP A 46 -16.77 5.86 -5.15
CA ASP A 46 -16.71 4.62 -4.35
C ASP A 46 -15.61 4.70 -3.28
N LEU A 47 -14.45 5.29 -3.58
CA LEU A 47 -13.41 5.53 -2.58
C LEU A 47 -13.90 6.45 -1.46
N PHE A 48 -14.56 7.56 -1.80
CA PHE A 48 -15.12 8.48 -0.79
C PHE A 48 -16.27 7.87 0.01
N ALA A 49 -17.03 6.95 -0.58
CA ALA A 49 -18.12 6.24 0.08
C ALA A 49 -17.66 4.99 0.87
N LEU A 50 -16.35 4.72 0.90
CA LEU A 50 -15.74 3.55 1.51
C LEU A 50 -16.24 2.20 0.94
N ARG A 51 -16.35 2.09 -0.39
CA ARG A 51 -16.88 0.91 -1.09
C ARG A 51 -15.84 0.14 -1.91
N ALA A 52 -14.62 0.65 -2.01
CA ALA A 52 -13.55 0.06 -2.82
C ALA A 52 -12.23 0.03 -2.03
N PHE A 53 -11.89 -1.11 -1.43
CA PHE A 53 -10.62 -1.41 -0.75
C PHE A 53 -10.30 -2.90 -0.80
#